data_AF-A0AAU2NH80-F1
#
_entry.id   AF-A0AAU2NH80-F1
#
_cell.length_a   1.000
_cell.length_b   1.000
_cell.length_c   1.000
_cell.angle_alpha   90.00
_cell.angle_beta   90.00
_cell.angle_gamma   90.00
#
_symmetry.space_group_name_H-M   'P 1'
#
loop_
_entity.id
_entity.type
_entity.pdbx_description
1 polymer ?
#
loop_
_entity_poly.entity_id
_entity_poly.type
_entity_poly.pdbx_seq_one_letter_code
_entity_poly.pdbx_strand_id
1 'polypeptide(L)'
;MPCDTSRHRGIGRRILDGRQVAVLADATTGDLAGALALLEDTEPGDAWEDAVTAVLSALCRPGDHDAADQAIDHCLALDAEEGLAAFTTRLTLTALDATDPDTPSAKNLLRQLTSRTSESGDGYALRDLLAHEGVRTRLEPDRISPLERALAACALDSGTLPETLRCRLEEALDHARRVVEIAPFDPGSPGGNPLERRNRTAPSSVATPHSEPSNSTS
;
A
#
# COMPACT_ATOMS: atom_id res chain seq x y z
N MET A 1 -6.54 47.65 7.89
CA MET A 1 -6.19 46.23 8.06
C MET A 1 -6.50 45.53 6.76
N PRO A 2 -5.53 45.34 5.85
CA PRO A 2 -5.74 44.57 4.63
C PRO A 2 -5.67 43.07 4.98
N CYS A 3 -6.65 42.32 4.50
CA CYS A 3 -6.72 40.88 4.62
C CYS A 3 -5.75 40.27 3.59
N ASP A 4 -4.75 39.53 4.07
CA ASP A 4 -3.76 38.86 3.24
C ASP A 4 -4.32 37.51 2.76
N THR A 5 -5.12 37.52 1.68
CA THR A 5 -5.69 36.29 1.09
C THR A 5 -4.76 35.64 0.05
N SER A 6 -3.46 35.93 0.10
CA SER A 6 -2.56 35.60 -0.99
C SER A 6 -2.03 34.16 -1.01
N ARG A 7 -2.14 33.34 0.05
CA ARG A 7 -1.12 32.27 0.21
C ARG A 7 -1.47 30.80 0.10
N HIS A 8 -2.72 30.35 0.07
CA HIS A 8 -2.97 28.91 -0.05
C HIS A 8 -4.21 28.65 -0.90
N ARG A 9 -4.02 28.33 -2.19
CA ARG A 9 -5.08 27.95 -3.16
C ARG A 9 -5.71 26.58 -2.80
N GLY A 10 -6.12 26.38 -1.55
CA GLY A 10 -6.60 25.08 -1.06
C GLY A 10 -5.51 24.02 -0.88
N ILE A 11 -4.24 24.40 -0.94
CA ILE A 11 -3.10 23.50 -0.69
C ILE A 11 -2.94 23.37 0.83
N GLY A 12 -3.20 22.17 1.37
CA GLY A 12 -2.98 21.85 2.78
C GLY A 12 -1.51 21.96 3.19
N ARG A 13 -1.22 21.92 4.50
CA ARG A 13 0.16 22.04 5.03
C ARG A 13 0.93 20.73 5.13
N ARG A 14 0.22 19.60 5.14
CA ARG A 14 0.82 18.26 5.02
C ARG A 14 1.07 17.91 3.56
N ILE A 15 2.00 17.00 3.31
CA ILE A 15 2.38 16.54 1.96
C ILE A 15 1.38 15.52 1.37
N LEU A 16 0.09 15.87 1.42
CA LEU A 16 -0.95 15.10 0.73
C LEU A 16 -0.98 15.45 -0.76
N ASP A 17 -1.83 14.77 -1.53
CA ASP A 17 -1.88 14.85 -3.00
C ASP A 17 -1.86 16.29 -3.54
N GLY A 18 -2.63 17.20 -2.95
CA GLY A 18 -2.71 18.59 -3.41
C GLY A 18 -1.37 19.33 -3.34
N ARG A 19 -0.56 19.08 -2.30
CA ARG A 19 0.75 19.72 -2.16
C ARG A 19 1.80 19.02 -3.01
N GLN A 20 1.77 17.68 -3.11
CA GLN A 20 2.64 16.93 -4.01
C GLN A 20 2.47 17.38 -5.47
N VAL A 21 1.22 17.53 -5.92
CA VAL A 21 0.91 18.02 -7.28
C VAL A 21 1.44 19.44 -7.49
N ALA A 22 1.31 20.32 -6.50
CA ALA A 22 1.83 21.68 -6.61
C ALA A 22 3.37 21.70 -6.74
N VAL A 23 4.08 20.93 -5.91
CA VAL A 23 5.55 20.78 -5.98
C VAL A 23 5.97 20.26 -7.36
N LEU A 24 5.32 19.21 -7.86
CA LEU A 24 5.62 18.64 -9.17
C LEU A 24 5.30 19.62 -10.32
N ALA A 25 4.22 20.41 -10.22
CA ALA A 25 3.89 21.42 -11.22
C ALA A 25 4.95 22.53 -11.28
N ASP A 26 5.41 23.02 -10.14
CA ASP A 26 6.47 24.03 -10.08
C ASP A 26 7.79 23.44 -10.62
N ALA A 27 8.17 22.23 -10.18
CA ALA A 27 9.39 21.57 -10.64
C ALA A 27 9.40 21.30 -12.16
N THR A 28 8.29 20.80 -12.72
CA THR A 28 8.18 20.50 -14.16
C THR A 28 8.10 21.74 -15.05
N THR A 29 7.72 22.90 -14.50
CA THR A 29 7.78 24.19 -15.19
C THR A 29 9.12 24.90 -15.01
N GLY A 30 10.06 24.30 -14.27
CA GLY A 30 11.41 24.80 -14.03
C GLY A 30 11.53 25.71 -12.80
N ASP A 31 10.47 25.93 -12.04
CA ASP A 31 10.49 26.70 -10.79
C ASP A 31 10.89 25.82 -9.60
N LEU A 32 12.14 25.38 -9.59
CA LEU A 32 12.68 24.58 -8.47
C LEU A 32 12.67 25.36 -7.15
N ALA A 33 12.83 26.69 -7.19
CA ALA A 33 12.79 27.52 -5.99
C ALA A 33 11.38 27.55 -5.37
N GLY A 34 10.34 27.69 -6.19
CA GLY A 34 8.95 27.58 -5.77
C GLY A 34 8.62 26.20 -5.19
N ALA A 35 9.03 25.14 -5.89
CA ALA A 35 8.86 23.76 -5.42
C ALA A 35 9.52 23.53 -4.05
N LEU A 36 10.75 24.01 -3.87
CA LEU A 36 11.47 23.90 -2.59
C LEU A 36 10.82 24.73 -1.49
N ALA A 37 10.31 25.92 -1.79
CA ALA A 37 9.60 26.72 -0.80
C ALA A 37 8.32 26.02 -0.29
N LEU A 38 7.60 25.31 -1.17
CA LEU A 38 6.45 24.50 -0.77
C LEU A 38 6.86 23.31 0.11
N LEU A 39 7.98 22.68 -0.19
CA LEU A 39 8.52 21.56 0.60
C LEU A 39 9.01 22.04 1.98
N GLU A 40 9.68 23.19 2.06
CA GLU A 40 10.14 23.79 3.32
C GLU A 40 8.97 24.25 4.22
N ASP A 41 7.85 24.68 3.63
CA ASP A 41 6.62 25.02 4.36
C ASP A 41 5.79 23.78 4.77
N THR A 42 6.24 22.56 4.42
CA THR A 42 5.49 21.34 4.74
C THR A 42 5.64 20.99 6.22
N GLU A 43 4.51 20.77 6.89
CA GLU A 43 4.49 20.30 8.27
C GLU A 43 4.92 18.81 8.32
N PRO A 44 5.82 18.41 9.25
CA PRO A 44 6.22 17.02 9.43
C PRO A 44 5.03 16.10 9.67
N GLY A 45 5.17 14.85 9.24
CA GLY A 45 4.05 13.93 9.15
C GLY A 45 4.32 12.54 9.69
N ASP A 46 3.59 11.58 9.14
CA ASP A 46 3.88 10.16 9.31
C ASP A 46 5.13 9.79 8.50
N ALA A 47 5.77 8.66 8.79
CA ALA A 47 7.05 8.29 8.14
C ALA A 47 6.99 8.28 6.60
N TRP A 48 5.84 7.91 6.01
CA TRP A 48 5.63 7.94 4.56
C TRP A 48 5.56 9.37 4.01
N GLU A 49 5.04 10.32 4.78
CA GLU A 49 5.01 11.74 4.41
C GLU A 49 6.42 12.32 4.42
N ASP A 50 7.21 12.01 5.44
CA ASP A 50 8.60 12.45 5.53
C ASP A 50 9.43 11.89 4.36
N ALA A 51 9.21 10.62 4.00
CA ALA A 51 9.86 10.00 2.85
C ALA A 51 9.50 10.66 1.52
N VAL A 52 8.21 10.95 1.29
CA VAL A 52 7.77 11.68 0.08
C VAL A 52 8.40 13.07 0.03
N THR A 53 8.42 13.79 1.16
CA THR A 53 9.00 15.12 1.24
C THR A 53 10.51 15.10 0.95
N ALA A 54 11.23 14.12 1.48
CA ALA A 54 12.66 13.95 1.25
C ALA A 54 12.97 13.60 -0.23
N VAL A 55 12.22 12.67 -0.83
CA VAL A 55 12.40 12.30 -2.24
C VAL A 55 12.12 13.48 -3.18
N LEU A 56 11.03 14.22 -2.96
CA LEU A 56 10.73 15.42 -3.75
C LEU A 56 11.79 16.51 -3.56
N SER A 57 12.32 16.65 -2.35
CA SER A 57 13.41 17.57 -2.04
C SER A 57 14.69 17.22 -2.80
N ALA A 58 15.06 15.94 -2.86
CA ALA A 58 16.21 15.46 -3.62
C ALA A 58 16.05 15.71 -5.13
N LEU A 59 14.86 15.43 -5.69
CA LEU A 59 14.55 15.73 -7.08
C LEU A 59 14.65 17.23 -7.42
N CYS A 60 14.26 18.09 -6.47
CA CYS A 60 14.33 19.54 -6.65
C CYS A 60 15.73 20.12 -6.39
N ARG A 61 16.69 19.32 -5.91
CA ARG A 61 18.11 19.69 -5.72
C ARG A 61 19.05 18.74 -6.49
N PRO A 62 19.03 18.74 -7.84
CA PRO A 62 19.88 17.84 -8.61
C PRO A 62 21.38 18.01 -8.26
N GLY A 63 22.03 16.89 -7.93
CA GLY A 63 23.45 16.87 -7.53
C GLY A 63 23.72 17.14 -6.05
N ASP A 64 22.69 17.39 -5.24
CA ASP A 64 22.79 17.46 -3.78
C ASP A 64 22.82 16.05 -3.19
N HIS A 65 24.03 15.58 -2.87
CA HIS A 65 24.23 14.25 -2.31
C HIS A 65 23.61 14.07 -0.92
N ASP A 66 23.59 15.13 -0.10
CA ASP A 66 23.04 15.05 1.26
C ASP A 66 21.51 14.90 1.20
N ALA A 67 20.85 15.65 0.32
CA ALA A 67 19.41 15.51 0.09
C ALA A 67 19.05 14.12 -0.47
N ALA A 68 19.88 13.59 -1.37
CA ALA A 68 19.70 12.25 -1.93
C ALA A 68 19.88 11.14 -0.89
N ASP A 69 20.94 11.20 -0.08
CA ASP A 69 21.18 10.22 0.99
C ASP A 69 20.06 10.28 2.05
N GLN A 70 19.58 11.47 2.41
CA GLN A 70 18.44 11.62 3.32
C GLN A 70 17.18 10.95 2.73
N ALA A 71 16.89 11.14 1.44
CA ALA A 71 15.76 10.49 0.78
C ALA A 71 15.88 8.96 0.79
N ILE A 72 17.09 8.44 0.57
CA ILE A 72 17.38 7.01 0.66
C ILE A 72 17.11 6.50 2.08
N ASP A 73 17.62 7.17 3.11
CA ASP A 73 17.44 6.76 4.50
C ASP A 73 15.96 6.68 4.89
N HIS A 74 15.15 7.67 4.49
CA HIS A 74 13.72 7.61 4.70
C HIS A 74 13.05 6.45 3.94
N CYS A 75 13.45 6.17 2.70
CA CYS A 75 12.91 5.05 1.92
C CYS A 75 13.28 3.66 2.50
N LEU A 76 14.45 3.57 3.14
CA LEU A 76 14.90 2.37 3.85
C LEU A 76 14.18 2.17 5.18
N ALA A 77 13.85 3.27 5.86
CA ALA A 77 13.09 3.25 7.11
C ALA A 77 11.59 2.96 6.92
N LEU A 78 11.08 3.04 5.68
CA LEU A 78 9.71 2.67 5.39
C LEU A 78 9.50 1.15 5.44
N ASP A 79 8.70 0.73 6.42
CA ASP A 79 8.14 -0.61 6.43
C ASP A 79 7.12 -0.74 5.30
N ALA A 80 7.27 -1.81 4.51
CA ALA A 80 6.32 -2.17 3.47
C ALA A 80 5.12 -2.85 4.14
N GLU A 81 4.18 -2.06 4.66
CA GLU A 81 2.91 -2.59 5.13
C GLU A 81 2.16 -3.29 3.97
N GLU A 82 1.37 -4.30 4.33
CA GLU A 82 0.58 -5.08 3.38
C GLU A 82 -0.40 -4.16 2.63
N GLY A 83 -0.28 -4.11 1.30
CA GLY A 83 -1.06 -3.21 0.43
C GLY A 83 -0.36 -1.93 0.00
N LEU A 84 0.84 -1.61 0.52
CA LEU A 84 1.62 -0.44 0.12
C LEU A 84 2.86 -0.77 -0.73
N ALA A 85 3.02 -2.02 -1.17
CA ALA A 85 4.20 -2.47 -1.93
C ALA A 85 4.40 -1.67 -3.23
N ALA A 86 3.35 -1.47 -4.03
CA ALA A 86 3.45 -0.69 -5.27
C ALA A 86 3.82 0.79 -5.01
N PHE A 87 3.25 1.40 -3.97
CA PHE A 87 3.55 2.78 -3.59
C PHE A 87 5.01 2.93 -3.14
N THR A 88 5.44 2.11 -2.17
CA THR A 88 6.80 2.15 -1.62
C THR A 88 7.85 1.83 -2.68
N THR A 89 7.56 0.91 -3.60
CA THR A 89 8.42 0.63 -4.77
C THR A 89 8.56 1.85 -5.65
N ARG A 90 7.46 2.52 -6.05
CA ARG A 90 7.55 3.73 -6.88
C ARG A 90 8.32 4.85 -6.20
N LEU A 91 8.05 5.10 -4.93
CA LEU A 91 8.77 6.12 -4.16
C LEU A 91 10.28 5.83 -4.10
N THR A 92 10.63 4.56 -3.87
CA THR A 92 12.04 4.12 -3.83
C THR A 92 12.72 4.24 -5.20
N LEU A 93 12.02 3.89 -6.28
CA LEU A 93 12.52 4.07 -7.65
C LEU A 93 12.78 5.56 -7.94
N THR A 94 11.87 6.44 -7.54
CA THR A 94 12.05 7.89 -7.66
C THR A 94 13.24 8.40 -6.84
N ALA A 95 13.50 7.84 -5.65
CA ALA A 95 14.69 8.17 -4.87
C ALA A 95 15.99 7.75 -5.60
N LEU A 96 15.97 6.59 -6.27
CA LEU A 96 17.09 6.13 -7.11
C LEU A 96 17.32 7.06 -8.31
N ASP A 97 16.26 7.60 -8.92
CA ASP A 97 16.37 8.58 -10.01
C ASP A 97 17.00 9.91 -9.57
N ALA A 98 16.82 10.29 -8.29
CA ALA A 98 17.39 11.51 -7.73
C ALA A 98 18.87 11.37 -7.31
N THR A 99 19.42 10.15 -7.28
CA THR A 99 20.74 9.86 -6.72
C THR A 99 21.75 9.47 -7.80
N ASP A 100 23.03 9.74 -7.58
CA ASP A 100 24.09 9.09 -8.35
C ASP A 100 24.05 7.56 -8.11
N PRO A 101 23.78 6.77 -9.16
CA PRO A 101 23.56 5.34 -9.03
C PRO A 101 24.81 4.55 -8.62
N ASP A 102 26.01 5.14 -8.72
CA ASP A 102 27.24 4.46 -8.34
C ASP A 102 27.61 4.60 -6.86
N THR A 103 26.86 5.40 -6.12
CA THR A 103 27.03 5.56 -4.68
C THR A 103 26.74 4.26 -3.91
N PRO A 104 27.42 4.01 -2.77
CA PRO A 104 27.12 2.88 -1.90
C PRO A 104 25.66 2.87 -1.41
N SER A 105 25.10 4.04 -1.11
CA SER A 105 23.70 4.22 -0.67
C SER A 105 22.71 3.76 -1.73
N ALA A 106 22.87 4.21 -2.99
CA ALA A 106 22.00 3.80 -4.10
C ALA A 106 22.10 2.28 -4.37
N LYS A 107 23.31 1.72 -4.33
CA LYS A 107 23.53 0.26 -4.47
C LYS A 107 22.86 -0.55 -3.35
N ASN A 108 22.89 -0.04 -2.12
CA ASN A 108 22.19 -0.65 -0.99
C ASN A 108 20.67 -0.57 -1.16
N LEU A 109 20.16 0.60 -1.53
CA LEU A 109 18.73 0.82 -1.76
C LEU A 109 18.19 -0.10 -2.87
N LEU A 110 18.90 -0.21 -3.98
CA LEU A 110 18.55 -1.11 -5.08
C LEU A 110 18.47 -2.58 -4.63
N ARG A 111 19.44 -3.03 -3.83
CA ARG A 111 19.47 -4.40 -3.31
C ARG A 111 18.27 -4.67 -2.40
N GLN A 112 17.96 -3.75 -1.50
CA GLN A 112 16.81 -3.87 -0.59
C GLN A 112 15.49 -3.80 -1.34
N LEU A 113 15.35 -2.89 -2.31
CA LEU A 113 14.18 -2.81 -3.17
C LEU A 113 13.94 -4.12 -3.92
N THR A 114 14.99 -4.71 -4.49
CA THR A 114 14.91 -5.99 -5.20
C THR A 114 14.48 -7.13 -4.26
N SER A 115 15.02 -7.18 -3.03
CA SER A 115 14.63 -8.18 -2.02
C SER A 115 13.16 -8.03 -1.62
N ARG A 116 12.77 -6.82 -1.19
CA ARG A 116 11.39 -6.51 -0.75
C ARG A 116 10.37 -6.82 -1.83
N THR A 117 10.65 -6.43 -3.07
CA THR A 117 9.75 -6.68 -4.20
C THR A 117 9.61 -8.18 -4.47
N SER A 118 10.71 -8.93 -4.42
CA SER A 118 10.70 -10.40 -4.57
C SER A 118 9.92 -11.09 -3.47
N GLU A 119 10.07 -10.65 -2.22
CA GLU A 119 9.43 -11.23 -1.03
C GLU A 119 7.94 -10.91 -0.97
N SER A 120 7.53 -9.70 -1.35
CA SER A 120 6.13 -9.28 -1.35
C SER A 120 5.25 -10.08 -2.30
N GLY A 121 5.81 -10.55 -3.42
CA GLY A 121 5.03 -11.18 -4.50
C GLY A 121 4.01 -10.26 -5.17
N ASP A 122 4.07 -8.94 -4.91
CA ASP A 122 3.15 -7.97 -5.49
C ASP A 122 3.48 -7.75 -6.98
N GLY A 123 2.53 -8.12 -7.85
CA GLY A 123 2.70 -8.04 -9.30
C GLY A 123 2.89 -6.62 -9.82
N TYR A 124 2.28 -5.61 -9.19
CA TYR A 124 2.47 -4.21 -9.59
C TYR A 124 3.86 -3.71 -9.18
N ALA A 125 4.31 -4.04 -7.97
CA ALA A 125 5.66 -3.72 -7.53
C ALA A 125 6.72 -4.39 -8.43
N LEU A 126 6.55 -5.67 -8.77
CA LEU A 126 7.44 -6.40 -9.69
C LEU A 126 7.45 -5.77 -11.09
N ARG A 127 6.29 -5.39 -11.61
CA ARG A 127 6.18 -4.73 -12.92
C ARG A 127 6.93 -3.41 -12.93
N ASP A 128 6.70 -2.57 -11.92
CA ASP A 128 7.30 -1.24 -11.86
C ASP A 128 8.83 -1.34 -11.70
N LEU A 129 9.33 -2.30 -10.88
CA LEU A 129 10.76 -2.61 -10.77
C LEU A 129 11.39 -3.03 -12.10
N LEU A 130 10.75 -3.97 -12.80
CA LEU A 130 11.27 -4.53 -14.06
C LEU A 130 11.13 -3.58 -15.26
N ALA A 131 10.23 -2.60 -15.19
CA ALA A 131 10.06 -1.57 -16.22
C ALA A 131 11.06 -0.41 -16.07
N HIS A 132 11.68 -0.26 -14.89
CA HIS A 132 12.58 0.86 -14.61
C HIS A 132 13.97 0.69 -15.24
N GLU A 133 14.32 1.53 -16.22
CA GLU A 133 15.56 1.39 -16.99
C GLU A 133 16.83 1.46 -16.12
N GLY A 134 16.86 2.39 -15.16
CA GLY A 134 17.98 2.54 -14.21
C GLY A 134 18.20 1.28 -13.36
N VAL A 135 17.15 0.51 -13.09
CA VAL A 135 17.23 -0.75 -12.36
C VAL A 135 17.63 -1.89 -13.29
N ARG A 136 16.96 -2.03 -14.45
CA ARG A 136 17.22 -3.11 -15.42
C ARG A 136 18.69 -3.19 -15.82
N THR A 137 19.33 -2.05 -16.03
CA THR A 137 20.75 -1.98 -16.44
C THR A 137 21.73 -2.44 -15.35
N ARG A 138 21.28 -2.52 -14.09
CA ARG A 138 22.10 -2.82 -12.91
C ARG A 138 21.75 -4.14 -12.23
N LEU A 139 20.62 -4.73 -12.60
CA LEU A 139 20.27 -6.07 -12.15
C LEU A 139 21.19 -7.09 -12.85
N GLU A 140 21.77 -7.96 -12.03
CA GLU A 140 22.46 -9.16 -12.51
C GLU A 140 21.48 -10.02 -13.34
N PRO A 141 21.90 -10.60 -14.49
CA PRO A 141 21.05 -11.44 -15.31
C PRO A 141 20.38 -12.60 -14.53
N ASP A 142 21.10 -13.16 -13.56
CA ASP A 142 20.62 -14.24 -12.68
C ASP A 142 19.49 -13.80 -11.74
N ARG A 143 19.36 -12.49 -11.49
CA ARG A 143 18.29 -11.90 -10.67
C ARG A 143 17.06 -11.53 -11.49
N ILE A 144 17.23 -11.23 -12.78
CA ILE A 144 16.12 -10.85 -13.68
C ILE A 144 15.20 -12.05 -13.92
N SER A 145 15.74 -13.22 -14.25
CA SER A 145 14.92 -14.39 -14.62
C SER A 145 13.94 -14.87 -13.53
N PRO A 146 14.32 -14.91 -12.23
CA PRO A 146 13.36 -15.17 -11.15
C PRO A 146 12.25 -14.11 -11.03
N LEU A 147 12.59 -12.82 -11.17
CA LEU A 147 11.63 -11.72 -11.08
C LEU A 147 10.62 -11.76 -12.24
N GLU A 148 11.08 -12.01 -13.46
CA GLU A 148 10.21 -12.14 -14.64
C GLU A 148 9.26 -13.34 -14.51
N ARG A 149 9.74 -14.47 -13.97
CA ARG A 149 8.88 -15.62 -13.66
C ARG A 149 7.85 -15.31 -12.58
N ALA A 150 8.24 -14.58 -11.53
CA ALA A 150 7.31 -14.16 -10.49
C ALA A 150 6.23 -13.23 -11.06
N LEU A 151 6.62 -12.24 -11.87
CA LEU A 151 5.68 -11.34 -12.55
C LEU A 151 4.72 -12.11 -13.47
N ALA A 152 5.23 -13.07 -14.25
CA ALA A 152 4.40 -13.90 -15.10
C ALA A 152 3.39 -14.74 -14.30
N ALA A 153 3.77 -15.23 -13.11
CA ALA A 153 2.89 -15.97 -12.22
C ALA A 153 1.76 -15.11 -11.64
N CYS A 154 1.97 -13.79 -11.50
CA CYS A 154 0.92 -12.84 -11.10
C CYS A 154 -0.18 -12.69 -12.18
N ALA A 155 0.07 -13.15 -13.42
CA ALA A 155 -0.84 -13.03 -14.56
C ALA A 155 -1.33 -11.59 -14.81
N LEU A 156 -0.54 -10.59 -14.38
CA LEU A 156 -0.85 -9.19 -14.61
C LEU A 156 -0.80 -8.92 -16.12
N ASP A 157 -1.78 -8.16 -16.62
CA ASP A 157 -1.93 -7.85 -18.04
C ASP A 157 -2.17 -9.07 -18.97
N SER A 158 -2.53 -10.25 -18.44
CA SER A 158 -2.82 -11.44 -19.25
C SER A 158 -4.06 -11.29 -20.15
N GLY A 159 -4.93 -10.33 -19.83
CA GLY A 159 -6.19 -10.05 -20.54
C GLY A 159 -7.17 -11.23 -20.58
N THR A 160 -6.83 -12.35 -19.95
CA THR A 160 -7.52 -13.63 -20.05
C THR A 160 -7.57 -14.28 -18.68
N LEU A 161 -8.77 -14.61 -18.23
CA LEU A 161 -8.99 -15.36 -17.01
C LEU A 161 -8.97 -16.86 -17.37
N PRO A 162 -8.11 -17.70 -16.74
CA PRO A 162 -8.11 -19.13 -16.99
C PRO A 162 -9.51 -19.73 -16.80
N GLU A 163 -9.91 -20.66 -17.66
CA GLU A 163 -11.27 -21.21 -17.69
C GLU A 163 -11.75 -21.69 -16.30
N THR A 164 -10.88 -22.40 -15.58
CA THR A 164 -11.17 -22.90 -14.24
C THR A 164 -11.46 -21.79 -13.23
N LEU A 165 -10.75 -20.66 -13.31
CA LEU A 165 -10.99 -19.49 -12.45
C LEU A 165 -12.28 -18.78 -12.87
N ARG A 166 -12.54 -18.68 -14.18
CA ARG A 166 -13.78 -18.12 -14.72
C ARG A 166 -15.00 -18.89 -14.22
N CYS A 167 -15.02 -20.21 -14.37
CA CYS A 167 -16.13 -21.05 -13.87
C CYS A 167 -16.34 -20.87 -12.37
N ARG A 168 -15.26 -20.87 -11.56
CA ARG A 168 -15.38 -20.64 -10.10
C ARG A 168 -15.93 -19.26 -9.77
N LEU A 169 -15.56 -18.23 -10.53
CA LEU A 169 -16.08 -16.87 -10.34
C LEU A 169 -17.57 -16.80 -10.68
N GLU A 170 -17.96 -17.40 -11.80
CA GLU A 170 -19.36 -17.50 -12.23
C GLU A 170 -20.21 -18.27 -11.20
N GLU A 171 -19.72 -19.40 -10.68
CA GLU A 171 -20.38 -20.15 -9.60
C GLU A 171 -20.56 -19.33 -8.33
N ALA A 172 -19.52 -18.58 -7.92
CA ALA A 172 -19.58 -17.71 -6.74
C ALA A 172 -20.58 -16.56 -6.94
N LEU A 173 -20.61 -15.95 -8.13
CA LEU A 173 -21.57 -14.92 -8.51
C LEU A 173 -23.01 -15.44 -8.52
N ASP A 174 -23.23 -16.62 -9.10
CA ASP A 174 -24.55 -17.28 -9.09
C ASP A 174 -25.01 -17.59 -7.66
N HIS A 175 -24.09 -18.00 -6.78
CA HIS A 175 -24.39 -18.22 -5.38
C HIS A 175 -24.77 -16.91 -4.67
N ALA A 176 -23.96 -15.86 -4.83
CA ALA A 176 -24.25 -14.55 -4.26
C ALA A 176 -25.60 -13.98 -4.76
N ARG A 177 -25.88 -14.14 -6.05
CA ARG A 177 -27.15 -13.76 -6.66
C ARG A 177 -28.34 -14.47 -6.01
N ARG A 178 -28.27 -15.79 -5.84
CA ARG A 178 -29.35 -16.56 -5.17
C ARG A 178 -29.55 -16.09 -3.74
N VAL A 179 -28.47 -15.79 -3.00
CA VAL A 179 -28.59 -15.27 -1.63
C VAL A 179 -29.31 -13.93 -1.61
N VAL A 180 -28.98 -13.02 -2.54
CA VAL A 180 -29.66 -11.71 -2.65
C VAL A 180 -31.12 -11.86 -3.09
N GLU A 181 -31.43 -12.78 -4.00
CA GLU A 181 -32.81 -13.02 -4.48
C GLU A 181 -33.69 -13.72 -3.42
N ILE A 182 -33.09 -14.56 -2.58
CA ILE A 182 -33.80 -15.26 -1.49
C ILE A 182 -33.85 -14.41 -0.21
N ALA A 183 -32.93 -13.44 -0.05
CA ALA A 183 -32.95 -12.53 1.07
C ALA A 183 -34.25 -11.70 1.02
N PRO A 184 -35.11 -11.79 2.05
CA PRO A 184 -36.29 -10.94 2.12
C PRO A 184 -35.81 -9.49 2.24
N PHE A 185 -36.03 -8.70 1.19
CA PHE A 185 -35.92 -7.25 1.27
C PHE A 185 -37.08 -6.77 2.15
N ASP A 186 -36.80 -6.47 3.41
CA ASP A 186 -37.75 -5.86 4.34
C ASP A 186 -37.50 -4.34 4.36
N PRO A 187 -38.25 -3.54 3.58
CA PRO A 187 -38.13 -2.08 3.60
C PRO A 187 -38.63 -1.45 4.90
N GLY A 188 -39.14 -2.24 5.86
CA GLY A 188 -39.70 -1.76 7.13
C GLY A 188 -38.86 -2.04 8.38
N SER A 189 -37.72 -2.74 8.27
CA SER A 189 -36.91 -3.09 9.44
C SER A 189 -35.69 -2.17 9.56
N PRO A 190 -35.64 -1.24 10.53
CA PRO A 190 -34.41 -0.53 10.85
C PRO A 190 -33.39 -1.57 11.32
N GLY A 191 -32.28 -1.68 10.58
CA GLY A 191 -31.27 -2.72 10.73
C GLY A 191 -30.98 -3.09 12.18
N GLY A 192 -31.45 -4.27 12.59
CA GLY A 192 -31.09 -4.87 13.86
C GLY A 192 -29.58 -5.15 13.87
N ASN A 193 -28.90 -4.58 14.86
CA ASN A 193 -27.46 -4.63 15.03
C ASN A 193 -26.95 -6.10 14.93
N PRO A 194 -26.04 -6.44 13.99
CA PRO A 194 -25.64 -7.84 13.73
C PRO A 194 -25.01 -8.56 14.93
N LEU A 195 -24.66 -7.83 15.99
CA LEU A 195 -23.99 -8.32 17.18
C LEU A 195 -24.93 -8.97 18.22
N GLU A 196 -26.25 -8.82 18.12
CA GLU A 196 -27.17 -9.41 19.11
C GLU A 196 -27.55 -10.89 18.83
N ARG A 197 -27.29 -11.41 17.63
CA ARG A 197 -27.69 -12.80 17.26
C ARG A 197 -26.84 -13.91 17.90
N ARG A 198 -25.73 -13.60 18.58
CA ARG A 198 -24.86 -14.64 19.17
C ARG A 198 -25.31 -15.18 20.54
N ASN A 199 -26.31 -14.59 21.19
CA ASN A 199 -26.66 -14.97 22.58
C ASN A 199 -27.92 -15.82 22.76
N ARG A 200 -28.51 -16.41 21.69
CA ARG A 200 -29.79 -17.14 21.81
C ARG A 200 -29.77 -18.63 21.46
N THR A 201 -28.62 -19.28 21.55
CA THR A 201 -28.52 -20.75 21.45
C THR A 201 -27.58 -21.31 22.51
N ALA A 202 -28.07 -21.37 23.75
CA ALA A 202 -27.63 -22.35 24.73
C ALA A 202 -28.89 -23.10 25.23
N PRO A 203 -28.97 -24.44 25.11
CA PRO A 203 -30.11 -25.17 25.63
C PRO A 203 -30.05 -25.22 27.16
N SER A 204 -31.15 -24.82 27.78
CA SER A 204 -31.39 -24.91 29.22
C SER A 204 -31.49 -26.39 29.62
N SER A 205 -30.53 -26.86 30.43
CA SER A 205 -30.55 -28.21 31.01
C SER A 205 -31.67 -28.31 32.04
N VAL A 206 -32.67 -29.15 31.76
CA VAL A 206 -33.78 -29.47 32.65
C VAL A 206 -33.32 -30.49 33.68
N ALA A 207 -33.58 -30.17 34.95
CA ALA A 207 -33.30 -30.99 36.12
C ALA A 207 -34.10 -32.30 36.13
N THR A 208 -33.44 -33.39 36.51
CA THR A 208 -34.07 -34.67 36.89
C THR A 208 -33.86 -34.88 38.40
N PRO A 209 -34.88 -35.32 39.16
CA PRO A 209 -34.78 -35.37 40.62
C PRO A 209 -34.16 -36.67 41.14
N HIS A 210 -33.56 -36.52 42.34
CA HIS A 210 -33.02 -37.55 43.22
C HIS A 210 -33.95 -38.74 43.46
N SER A 211 -33.37 -39.94 43.42
CA SER A 211 -33.78 -41.09 44.23
C SER A 211 -32.55 -41.84 44.72
N GLU A 212 -32.31 -41.80 46.03
CA GLU A 212 -31.49 -42.77 46.77
C GLU A 212 -32.10 -44.18 46.67
N PRO A 213 -31.33 -45.23 46.98
CA PRO A 213 -31.55 -45.81 48.30
C PRO A 213 -30.29 -46.19 49.07
N SER A 214 -30.49 -46.20 50.37
CA SER A 214 -29.57 -46.43 51.47
C SER A 214 -28.96 -47.85 51.53
N ASN A 215 -27.71 -47.89 52.02
CA ASN A 215 -27.10 -48.83 52.97
C ASN A 215 -27.65 -50.27 53.08
N SER A 216 -26.75 -51.26 53.00
CA SER A 216 -26.32 -51.98 54.22
C SER A 216 -25.12 -52.91 53.98
N THR A 217 -24.25 -52.83 54.99
CA THR A 217 -23.06 -53.57 55.39
C THR A 217 -23.16 -55.10 55.34
N SER A 218 -22.10 -55.77 54.86
CA SER A 218 -21.34 -56.82 55.57
C SER A 218 -20.19 -57.35 54.72
#